data_AF-F8PD75-F1
#
_entry.id   AF-F8PD75-F1
#
_cell.length_a   1.000
_cell.length_b   1.000
_cell.length_c   1.000
_cell.angle_alpha   90.00
_cell.angle_beta   90.00
_cell.angle_gamma   90.00
#
_symmetry.space_group_name_H-M   'P 1'
#
loop_
_entity.id
_entity.type
_entity.pdbx_description
1 polymer ?
#
loop_
_entity_poly.entity_id
_entity_poly.type
_entity_poly.pdbx_seq_one_letter_code
_entity_poly.pdbx_strand_id
1 'polypeptide(L)'
;MRELEEEQKLVEEIENSDQDYLNELKATLAEQSAELEAFRVDVDESNAKLQRLREKSDEINSQKQETTSEIASLQRFIHVQKSSTRFEVYRLKDELEAMQDLHKWRITKVHSDLLEVIYTSTYRVSIPCAKHQPLLEAVKIEPVESSMTSTKHSFPALNALMLRTAQQLVSTLGEGCNVRKIVEFLGDYWSSCSQLLLQLKLMALKYPVSVKIAPSEPSNSAGFTAIASVMIPKVKAKALISFTLDTKTISRWPLSVGSVQCDVTVAYGPIQRDPILKAVLDRLGQANPGNNHACLLEACTEAMDQIS
;
A
#
# COMPACT_ATOMS: atom_id res chain seq x y z
N MET A 1 -33.44 -6.14 -118.72
CA MET A 1 -34.78 -5.73 -119.18
C MET A 1 -35.86 -6.15 -118.19
N ARG A 2 -35.90 -7.40 -117.72
CA ARG A 2 -36.92 -7.87 -116.76
C ARG A 2 -36.79 -7.27 -115.36
N GLU A 3 -35.56 -7.10 -114.85
CA GLU A 3 -35.30 -6.45 -113.55
C GLU A 3 -35.67 -4.95 -113.57
N LEU A 4 -35.45 -4.26 -114.70
CA LEU A 4 -35.81 -2.84 -114.88
C LEU A 4 -37.33 -2.61 -114.90
N GLU A 5 -38.12 -3.56 -115.43
CA GLU A 5 -39.58 -3.48 -115.44
C GLU A 5 -40.19 -3.73 -114.05
N GLU A 6 -39.57 -4.59 -113.24
CA GLU A 6 -39.96 -4.83 -111.85
C GLU A 6 -39.62 -3.63 -110.96
N GLU A 7 -38.45 -3.02 -111.14
CA GLU A 7 -38.07 -1.77 -110.48
C GLU A 7 -39.00 -0.62 -110.88
N GLN A 8 -39.37 -0.50 -112.15
CA GLN A 8 -40.32 0.54 -112.61
C GLN A 8 -41.73 0.37 -112.02
N LYS A 9 -42.22 -0.87 -111.89
CA LYS A 9 -43.52 -1.13 -111.24
C LYS A 9 -43.52 -0.82 -109.75
N LEU A 10 -42.44 -1.14 -109.05
CA LEU A 10 -42.29 -0.78 -107.64
C LEU A 10 -42.22 0.74 -107.46
N VAL A 11 -41.57 1.45 -108.39
CA VAL A 11 -41.53 2.91 -108.39
C VAL A 11 -42.92 3.51 -108.66
N GLU A 12 -43.69 2.98 -109.62
CA GLU A 12 -45.08 3.42 -109.88
C GLU A 12 -46.04 3.13 -108.71
N GLU A 13 -45.86 2.01 -108.01
CA GLU A 13 -46.67 1.66 -106.84
C GLU A 13 -46.35 2.57 -105.64
N ILE A 14 -45.10 3.02 -105.53
CA ILE A 14 -44.68 4.03 -104.56
C ILE A 14 -45.23 5.41 -104.96
N GLU A 15 -45.15 5.81 -106.23
CA GLU A 15 -45.68 7.09 -106.73
C GLU A 15 -47.21 7.20 -106.63
N ASN A 16 -47.94 6.07 -106.71
CA ASN A 16 -49.39 6.02 -106.47
C ASN A 16 -49.79 5.93 -104.98
N SER A 17 -48.83 5.74 -104.07
CA SER A 17 -49.06 5.81 -102.63
C SER A 17 -49.07 7.28 -102.18
N ASP A 18 -49.78 7.59 -101.09
CA ASP A 18 -49.88 8.95 -100.55
C ASP A 18 -48.50 9.42 -100.05
N GLN A 19 -47.79 10.15 -100.91
CA GLN A 19 -46.42 10.63 -100.65
C GLN A 19 -46.36 11.58 -99.45
N ASP A 20 -47.44 12.31 -99.16
CA ASP A 20 -47.51 13.19 -98.01
C ASP A 20 -47.55 12.38 -96.71
N TYR A 21 -48.31 11.28 -96.68
CA TYR A 21 -48.33 10.35 -95.56
C TYR A 21 -46.99 9.63 -95.33
N LEU A 22 -46.30 9.21 -96.41
CA LEU A 22 -44.97 8.59 -96.29
C LEU A 22 -43.91 9.57 -95.77
N ASN A 23 -44.01 10.85 -96.13
CA ASN A 23 -43.11 11.89 -95.62
C ASN A 23 -43.39 12.22 -94.15
N GLU A 24 -44.65 12.26 -93.73
CA GLU A 24 -45.04 12.38 -92.32
C GLU A 24 -44.53 11.18 -91.49
N LEU A 25 -44.65 9.96 -92.02
CA LEU A 25 -44.13 8.76 -91.37
C LEU A 25 -42.60 8.77 -91.26
N LYS A 26 -41.90 9.26 -92.28
CA LYS A 26 -40.43 9.44 -92.21
C LYS A 26 -40.03 10.52 -91.22
N ALA A 27 -40.80 11.63 -91.14
CA ALA A 27 -40.55 12.69 -90.18
C ALA A 27 -40.77 12.21 -88.74
N THR A 28 -41.85 11.48 -88.47
CA THR A 28 -42.13 10.89 -87.15
C THR A 28 -41.13 9.79 -86.79
N LEU A 29 -40.69 8.96 -87.74
CA LEU A 29 -39.62 7.98 -87.53
C LEU A 29 -38.29 8.67 -87.20
N ALA A 30 -37.98 9.78 -87.88
CA ALA A 30 -36.78 10.57 -87.60
C ALA A 30 -36.84 11.20 -86.19
N GLU A 31 -37.99 11.75 -85.80
CA GLU A 31 -38.22 12.29 -84.45
C GLU A 31 -38.09 11.20 -83.37
N GLN A 32 -38.73 10.05 -83.55
CA GLN A 32 -38.61 8.90 -82.65
C GLN A 32 -37.18 8.36 -82.58
N SER A 33 -36.45 8.38 -83.71
CA SER A 33 -35.04 7.96 -83.72
C SER A 33 -34.16 8.94 -82.92
N ALA A 34 -34.43 10.24 -83.01
CA ALA A 34 -33.73 11.25 -82.22
C ALA A 34 -34.06 11.13 -80.72
N GLU A 35 -35.32 10.83 -80.38
CA GLU A 35 -35.74 10.60 -79.01
C GLU A 35 -35.15 9.32 -78.42
N LEU A 36 -35.08 8.23 -79.19
CA LEU A 36 -34.42 6.99 -78.78
C LEU A 36 -32.91 7.18 -78.56
N GLU A 37 -32.23 7.96 -79.39
CA GLU A 37 -30.83 8.29 -79.17
C GLU A 37 -30.64 9.16 -77.92
N ALA A 38 -31.54 10.13 -77.66
CA ALA A 38 -31.51 10.89 -76.41
C ALA A 38 -31.68 9.97 -75.18
N PHE A 39 -32.62 9.03 -75.21
CA PHE A 39 -32.79 8.05 -74.13
C PHE A 39 -31.59 7.12 -73.97
N ARG A 40 -30.93 6.73 -75.07
CA ARG A 40 -29.69 5.94 -74.98
C ARG A 40 -28.59 6.70 -74.27
N VAL A 41 -28.40 7.97 -74.61
CA VAL A 41 -27.42 8.84 -73.94
C VAL A 41 -27.77 9.00 -72.45
N ASP A 42 -29.04 9.21 -72.10
CA ASP A 42 -29.47 9.33 -70.71
C ASP A 42 -29.26 8.03 -69.90
N VAL A 43 -29.51 6.88 -70.51
CA VAL A 43 -29.26 5.57 -69.91
C VAL A 43 -27.76 5.37 -69.69
N ASP A 44 -26.93 5.71 -70.67
CA ASP A 44 -25.47 5.61 -70.56
C ASP A 44 -24.91 6.55 -69.48
N GLU A 45 -25.42 7.79 -69.40
CA GLU A 45 -25.07 8.73 -68.33
C GLU A 45 -25.50 8.22 -66.95
N SER A 46 -26.71 7.68 -66.82
CA SER A 46 -27.23 7.13 -65.58
C SER A 46 -26.41 5.92 -65.13
N ASN A 47 -26.06 5.04 -66.06
CA ASN A 47 -25.19 3.89 -65.80
C ASN A 47 -23.79 4.33 -65.36
N ALA A 48 -23.21 5.35 -65.99
CA ALA A 48 -21.92 5.91 -65.57
C ALA A 48 -21.99 6.51 -64.16
N LYS A 49 -23.08 7.22 -63.82
CA LYS A 49 -23.32 7.74 -62.46
C LYS A 49 -23.47 6.62 -61.43
N LEU A 50 -24.21 5.56 -61.76
CA LEU A 50 -24.37 4.38 -60.91
C LEU A 50 -23.05 3.65 -60.67
N GLN A 51 -22.23 3.50 -61.70
CA GLN A 51 -20.91 2.87 -61.56
C GLN A 51 -20.01 3.66 -60.61
N ARG A 52 -19.93 4.98 -60.78
CA ARG A 52 -19.15 5.85 -59.86
C ARG A 52 -19.63 5.77 -58.41
N LEU A 53 -20.95 5.70 -58.20
CA LEU A 53 -21.51 5.56 -56.85
C LEU A 53 -21.19 4.20 -56.24
N ARG A 54 -21.18 3.12 -57.03
CA ARG A 54 -20.76 1.78 -56.58
C ARG A 54 -19.29 1.77 -56.19
N GLU A 55 -18.42 2.29 -57.05
CA GLU A 55 -16.98 2.39 -56.76
C GLU A 55 -16.72 3.17 -55.46
N LYS A 56 -17.40 4.31 -55.27
CA LYS A 56 -17.29 5.09 -54.03
C LYS A 56 -17.85 4.35 -52.81
N SER A 57 -18.93 3.60 -52.97
CA SER A 57 -19.49 2.79 -51.89
C SER A 57 -18.53 1.67 -51.47
N ASP A 58 -17.87 1.03 -52.43
CA ASP A 58 -16.89 -0.02 -52.18
C ASP A 58 -15.64 0.53 -51.51
N GLU A 59 -15.16 1.70 -51.93
CA GLU A 59 -14.04 2.40 -51.29
C GLU A 59 -14.36 2.75 -49.82
N ILE A 60 -15.54 3.34 -49.56
CA ILE A 60 -15.99 3.67 -48.20
C ILE A 60 -16.12 2.39 -47.34
N ASN A 61 -16.62 1.30 -47.91
CA ASN A 61 -16.73 0.03 -47.21
C ASN A 61 -15.34 -0.54 -46.86
N SER A 62 -14.37 -0.44 -47.77
CA SER A 62 -12.98 -0.84 -47.50
C SER A 62 -12.36 0.00 -46.38
N GLN A 63 -12.46 1.33 -46.46
CA GLN A 63 -11.95 2.24 -45.43
C GLN A 63 -12.61 2.00 -44.06
N LYS A 64 -13.92 1.73 -44.05
CA LYS A 64 -14.65 1.38 -42.83
C LYS A 64 -14.11 0.07 -42.25
N GLN A 65 -13.89 -0.95 -43.08
CA GLN A 65 -13.36 -2.23 -42.62
C GLN A 65 -11.95 -2.07 -42.03
N GLU A 66 -11.07 -1.33 -42.69
CA GLU A 66 -9.73 -1.01 -42.20
C GLU A 66 -9.80 -0.28 -40.85
N THR A 67 -10.57 0.80 -40.76
CA THR A 67 -10.73 1.58 -39.53
C THR A 67 -11.28 0.72 -38.38
N THR A 68 -12.28 -0.15 -38.65
CA THR A 68 -12.81 -1.05 -37.62
C THR A 68 -11.80 -2.08 -37.14
N SER A 69 -10.92 -2.57 -38.04
CA SER A 69 -9.85 -3.49 -37.70
C SER A 69 -8.79 -2.83 -36.83
N GLU A 70 -8.43 -1.58 -37.13
CA GLU A 70 -7.51 -0.77 -36.33
C GLU A 70 -8.08 -0.49 -34.94
N ILE A 71 -9.35 -0.07 -34.86
CA ILE A 71 -10.05 0.13 -33.58
C ILE A 71 -10.03 -1.14 -32.75
N ALA A 72 -10.31 -2.31 -33.34
CA ALA A 72 -10.28 -3.59 -32.64
C ALA A 72 -8.87 -3.92 -32.11
N SER A 73 -7.82 -3.62 -32.89
CA SER A 73 -6.43 -3.82 -32.49
C SER A 73 -6.03 -2.92 -31.31
N LEU A 74 -6.41 -1.63 -31.36
CA LEU A 74 -6.15 -0.66 -30.29
C LEU A 74 -6.91 -1.02 -29.02
N GLN A 75 -8.15 -1.48 -29.13
CA GLN A 75 -8.94 -1.96 -27.99
C GLN A 75 -8.28 -3.17 -27.31
N ARG A 76 -7.74 -4.12 -28.09
CA ARG A 76 -6.97 -5.25 -27.55
C ARG A 76 -5.70 -4.78 -26.84
N PHE A 77 -4.96 -3.85 -27.45
CA PHE A 77 -3.77 -3.27 -26.83
C PHE A 77 -4.08 -2.57 -25.50
N ILE A 78 -5.12 -1.73 -25.47
CA ILE A 78 -5.61 -1.06 -24.24
C ILE A 78 -6.03 -2.10 -23.19
N HIS A 79 -6.68 -3.19 -23.59
CA HIS A 79 -7.11 -4.23 -22.68
C HIS A 79 -5.90 -4.94 -22.03
N VAL A 80 -4.89 -5.31 -22.83
CA VAL A 80 -3.64 -5.91 -22.34
C VAL A 80 -2.88 -4.96 -21.44
N GLN A 81 -2.80 -3.68 -21.79
CA GLN A 81 -2.16 -2.67 -20.96
C GLN A 81 -2.92 -2.47 -19.65
N LYS A 82 -4.26 -2.41 -19.67
CA LYS A 82 -5.08 -2.29 -18.45
C LYS A 82 -4.96 -3.53 -17.56
N SER A 83 -4.92 -4.73 -18.12
CA SER A 83 -4.77 -5.96 -17.33
C SER A 83 -3.37 -6.09 -16.75
N SER A 84 -2.33 -5.77 -17.53
CA SER A 84 -0.93 -5.71 -17.08
C SER A 84 -0.73 -4.66 -16.00
N THR A 85 -1.17 -3.41 -16.22
CA THR A 85 -1.04 -2.35 -15.22
C THR A 85 -1.81 -2.67 -13.94
N ARG A 86 -3.02 -3.25 -14.04
CA ARG A 86 -3.74 -3.70 -12.83
C ARG A 86 -2.98 -4.78 -12.09
N PHE A 87 -2.47 -5.79 -12.79
CA PHE A 87 -1.67 -6.85 -12.18
C PHE A 87 -0.42 -6.29 -11.48
N GLU A 88 0.31 -5.40 -12.13
CA GLU A 88 1.47 -4.73 -11.55
C GLU A 88 1.10 -3.86 -10.34
N VAL A 89 -0.03 -3.15 -10.38
CA VAL A 89 -0.55 -2.38 -9.24
C VAL A 89 -0.88 -3.30 -8.06
N TYR A 90 -1.51 -4.46 -8.30
CA TYR A 90 -1.77 -5.44 -7.24
C TYR A 90 -0.47 -6.03 -6.70
N ARG A 91 0.48 -6.40 -7.55
CA ARG A 91 1.79 -6.90 -7.10
C ARG A 91 2.53 -5.89 -6.22
N LEU A 92 2.57 -4.62 -6.64
CA LEU A 92 3.19 -3.54 -5.86
C LEU A 92 2.45 -3.29 -4.55
N LYS A 93 1.13 -3.42 -4.54
CA LYS A 93 0.33 -3.32 -3.33
C LYS A 93 0.66 -4.47 -2.36
N ASP A 94 0.73 -5.70 -2.85
CA ASP A 94 1.05 -6.87 -2.04
C ASP A 94 2.49 -6.79 -1.48
N GLU A 95 3.44 -6.31 -2.28
CA GLU A 95 4.81 -6.06 -1.85
C GLU A 95 4.87 -4.95 -0.77
N LEU A 96 4.10 -3.88 -0.94
CA LEU A 96 3.97 -2.83 0.07
C LEU A 96 3.34 -3.36 1.37
N GLU A 97 2.29 -4.15 1.28
CA GLU A 97 1.65 -4.78 2.45
C GLU A 97 2.63 -5.72 3.17
N ALA A 98 3.38 -6.54 2.43
CA ALA A 98 4.41 -7.40 2.99
C ALA A 98 5.52 -6.59 3.70
N MET A 99 5.96 -5.47 3.12
CA MET A 99 6.93 -4.57 3.74
C MET A 99 6.37 -3.89 5.00
N GLN A 100 5.10 -3.46 4.96
CA GLN A 100 4.42 -2.87 6.12
C GLN A 100 4.26 -3.89 7.26
N ASP A 101 3.94 -5.15 6.93
CA ASP A 101 3.81 -6.24 7.90
C ASP A 101 5.16 -6.66 8.49
N LEU A 102 6.24 -6.62 7.70
CA LEU A 102 7.59 -6.89 8.17
C LEU A 102 8.04 -5.84 9.17
N HIS A 103 7.87 -4.56 8.84
CA HIS A 103 8.29 -3.42 9.68
C HIS A 103 7.27 -3.05 10.76
N LYS A 104 6.08 -3.67 10.76
CA LYS A 104 4.94 -3.38 11.66
C LYS A 104 4.40 -1.95 11.54
N TRP A 105 4.79 -1.21 10.51
CA TRP A 105 4.35 0.15 10.25
C TRP A 105 3.34 0.18 9.11
N ARG A 106 2.15 0.68 9.38
CA ARG A 106 1.10 0.86 8.37
C ARG A 106 0.89 2.34 8.07
N ILE A 107 1.16 2.74 6.83
CA ILE A 107 0.95 4.12 6.39
C ILE A 107 -0.56 4.35 6.24
N THR A 108 -1.09 5.37 6.91
CA THR A 108 -2.54 5.69 6.87
C THR A 108 -2.81 6.90 5.99
N LYS A 109 -2.04 7.99 6.15
CA LYS A 109 -2.18 9.20 5.33
C LYS A 109 -0.81 9.76 4.99
N VAL A 110 -0.64 10.14 3.73
CA VAL A 110 0.57 10.85 3.24
C VAL A 110 0.11 12.11 2.53
N HIS A 111 0.39 13.26 3.14
CA HIS A 111 0.16 14.58 2.55
C HIS A 111 1.46 15.39 2.64
N SER A 112 1.56 16.47 1.87
CA SER A 112 2.75 17.36 1.88
C SER A 112 3.01 17.99 3.25
N ASP A 113 1.96 18.10 4.06
CA ASP A 113 1.89 18.75 5.36
C ASP A 113 1.70 17.78 6.53
N LEU A 114 1.40 16.50 6.28
CA LEU A 114 1.14 15.52 7.33
C LEU A 114 1.43 14.09 6.87
N LEU A 115 2.22 13.37 7.67
CA LEU A 115 2.35 11.92 7.57
C LEU A 115 1.73 11.26 8.80
N GLU A 116 0.76 10.36 8.59
CA GLU A 116 0.18 9.51 9.64
C GLU A 116 0.57 8.05 9.41
N VAL A 117 1.20 7.45 10.41
CA VAL A 117 1.60 6.03 10.40
C VAL A 117 1.10 5.34 11.67
N ILE A 118 0.72 4.08 11.57
CA ILE A 118 0.28 3.26 12.70
C ILE A 118 1.30 2.16 12.94
N TYR A 119 1.81 2.04 14.16
CA TYR A 119 2.69 0.96 14.60
C TYR A 119 1.88 -0.17 15.22
N THR A 120 2.03 -1.40 14.71
CA THR A 120 1.44 -2.66 15.21
C THR A 120 -0.07 -2.56 15.55
N SER A 121 -0.80 -1.68 14.86
CA SER A 121 -2.21 -1.37 15.18
C SER A 121 -2.46 -0.85 16.60
N THR A 122 -1.42 -0.45 17.34
CA THR A 122 -1.51 0.01 18.74
C THR A 122 -1.27 1.51 18.89
N TYR A 123 -0.34 2.08 18.13
CA TYR A 123 0.03 3.49 18.26
C TYR A 123 -0.07 4.21 16.92
N ARG A 124 -0.76 5.35 16.89
CA ARG A 124 -0.80 6.28 15.77
C ARG A 124 0.25 7.36 16.01
N VAL A 125 1.09 7.57 15.01
CA VAL A 125 2.12 8.61 14.97
C VAL A 125 1.74 9.60 13.87
N SER A 126 1.44 10.83 14.28
CA SER A 126 1.12 11.94 13.39
C SER A 126 2.33 12.88 13.33
N ILE A 127 2.97 12.94 12.18
CA ILE A 127 4.17 13.74 11.90
C ILE A 127 3.76 14.89 10.99
N PRO A 128 3.46 16.08 11.52
CA PRO A 128 3.21 17.25 10.70
C PRO A 128 4.52 17.69 10.01
N CYS A 129 4.40 18.12 8.76
CA CYS A 129 5.50 18.50 7.91
C CYS A 129 5.29 19.92 7.37
N ALA A 130 6.37 20.68 7.22
CA ALA A 130 6.40 21.91 6.43
C ALA A 130 7.35 21.68 5.25
N LYS A 131 6.84 21.68 4.01
CA LYS A 131 7.63 21.40 2.80
C LYS A 131 8.41 20.07 2.87
N HIS A 132 7.74 19.00 3.30
CA HIS A 132 8.35 17.67 3.52
C HIS A 132 9.42 17.58 4.63
N GLN A 133 9.61 18.63 5.45
CA GLN A 133 10.44 18.57 6.65
C GLN A 133 9.56 18.39 7.89
N PRO A 134 9.84 17.41 8.77
CA PRO A 134 9.01 17.14 9.93
C PRO A 134 9.18 18.22 11.00
N LEU A 135 8.06 18.65 11.58
CA LEU A 135 8.02 19.55 12.74
C LEU A 135 8.04 18.71 14.02
N LEU A 136 9.24 18.53 14.59
CA LEU A 136 9.49 17.61 15.71
C LEU A 136 8.65 17.94 16.97
N GLU A 137 8.47 19.22 17.26
CA GLU A 137 7.68 19.70 18.42
C GLU A 137 6.18 19.41 18.30
N ALA A 138 5.70 19.21 17.07
CA ALA A 138 4.29 18.97 16.78
C ALA A 138 3.98 17.49 16.50
N VAL A 139 4.96 16.59 16.62
CA VAL A 139 4.74 15.15 16.47
C VAL A 139 3.86 14.64 17.60
N LYS A 140 2.72 14.06 17.25
CA LYS A 140 1.78 13.48 18.21
C LYS A 140 1.81 11.96 18.12
N ILE A 141 1.89 11.32 19.28
CA ILE A 141 1.83 9.87 19.41
C ILE A 141 0.62 9.56 20.29
N GLU A 142 -0.38 8.86 19.74
CA GLU A 142 -1.63 8.53 20.40
C GLU A 142 -1.91 7.03 20.32
N PRO A 143 -2.46 6.40 21.37
CA PRO A 143 -2.94 5.02 21.26
C PRO A 143 -4.14 4.95 20.33
N VAL A 144 -4.24 3.88 19.53
CA VAL A 144 -5.40 3.64 18.67
C VAL A 144 -6.55 3.07 19.52
N GLU A 145 -7.75 3.66 19.43
CA GLU A 145 -8.92 3.28 20.23
C GLU A 145 -9.26 1.77 20.15
N SER A 146 -9.03 1.14 19.00
CA SER A 146 -9.25 -0.30 18.80
C SER A 146 -8.26 -1.20 19.58
N SER A 147 -7.10 -0.69 20.00
CA SER A 147 -6.13 -1.47 20.78
C SER A 147 -6.47 -1.52 22.27
N MET A 148 -7.22 -0.53 22.77
CA MET A 148 -7.63 -0.41 24.17
C MET A 148 -8.67 -1.46 24.57
N THR A 149 -9.46 -1.98 23.62
CA THR A 149 -10.52 -2.96 23.88
C THR A 149 -10.05 -4.42 23.78
N SER A 150 -9.00 -4.70 22.99
CA SER A 150 -8.51 -6.07 22.72
C SER A 150 -7.41 -6.53 23.67
N THR A 151 -6.57 -5.61 24.17
CA THR A 151 -5.37 -5.97 24.94
C THR A 151 -5.55 -5.58 26.40
N LYS A 152 -5.87 -6.54 27.28
CA LYS A 152 -5.64 -6.39 28.73
C LYS A 152 -4.15 -6.15 28.95
N HIS A 153 -3.73 -4.89 28.96
CA HIS A 153 -2.33 -4.54 29.18
C HIS A 153 -1.95 -4.99 30.59
N SER A 154 -1.04 -5.97 30.69
CA SER A 154 -0.56 -6.49 31.97
C SER A 154 0.06 -5.40 32.85
N PHE A 155 0.51 -4.29 32.24
CA PHE A 155 1.13 -3.14 32.92
C PHE A 155 0.67 -1.79 32.30
N PRO A 156 -0.54 -1.29 32.60
CA PRO A 156 -1.08 -0.07 31.99
C PRO A 156 -0.22 1.17 32.26
N ALA A 157 0.31 1.27 33.47
CA ALA A 157 1.16 2.37 33.89
C ALA A 157 2.45 2.45 33.03
N LEU A 158 3.04 1.30 32.71
CA LEU A 158 4.26 1.21 31.90
C LEU A 158 4.02 1.69 30.47
N ASN A 159 2.87 1.37 29.87
CA ASN A 159 2.53 1.86 28.53
C ASN A 159 2.42 3.39 28.48
N ALA A 160 1.79 4.00 29.50
CA ALA A 160 1.69 5.44 29.59
C ALA A 160 3.09 6.09 29.71
N LEU A 161 3.99 5.49 30.48
CA LEU A 161 5.39 5.92 30.55
C LEU A 161 6.07 5.81 29.18
N MET A 162 5.97 4.64 28.52
CA MET A 162 6.62 4.40 27.23
C MET A 162 6.15 5.36 26.14
N LEU A 163 4.88 5.77 26.17
CA LEU A 163 4.32 6.76 25.24
C LEU A 163 4.84 8.17 25.53
N ARG A 164 4.88 8.57 26.80
CA ARG A 164 5.45 9.86 27.21
C ARG A 164 6.93 9.95 26.86
N THR A 165 7.71 8.90 27.12
CA THR A 165 9.15 8.88 26.81
C THR A 165 9.39 8.87 25.30
N ALA A 166 8.55 8.21 24.50
CA ALA A 166 8.64 8.30 23.04
C ALA A 166 8.47 9.75 22.54
N GLN A 167 7.46 10.47 23.04
CA GLN A 167 7.23 11.87 22.68
C GLN A 167 8.40 12.78 23.07
N GLN A 168 8.94 12.59 24.28
CA GLN A 168 10.10 13.34 24.76
C GLN A 168 11.35 13.06 23.93
N LEU A 169 11.59 11.80 23.56
CA LEU A 169 12.73 11.40 22.74
C LEU A 169 12.62 11.94 21.31
N VAL A 170 11.43 11.97 20.72
CA VAL A 170 11.21 12.57 19.41
C VAL A 170 11.42 14.10 19.46
N SER A 171 10.99 14.75 20.54
CA SER A 171 11.18 16.20 20.71
C SER A 171 12.65 16.60 20.93
N THR A 172 13.50 15.65 21.35
CA THR A 172 14.94 15.87 21.57
C THR A 172 15.82 15.43 20.40
N LEU A 173 15.21 14.87 19.35
CA LEU A 173 15.92 14.65 18.08
C LEU A 173 16.31 16.02 17.53
N GLY A 174 17.59 16.21 17.20
CA GLY A 174 18.11 17.52 16.79
C GLY A 174 17.52 18.04 15.47
N GLU A 175 17.76 19.32 15.18
CA GLU A 175 17.38 19.97 13.91
C GLU A 175 18.01 19.22 12.71
N GLY A 176 17.22 18.98 11.66
CA GLY A 176 17.64 18.24 10.46
C GLY A 176 17.26 16.75 10.44
N CYS A 177 16.42 16.30 11.37
CA CYS A 177 15.84 14.96 11.31
C CYS A 177 14.85 14.83 10.14
N ASN A 178 15.01 13.76 9.35
CA ASN A 178 14.05 13.41 8.29
C ASN A 178 12.98 12.46 8.88
N VAL A 179 11.81 12.44 8.26
CA VAL A 179 10.69 11.54 8.60
C VAL A 179 11.16 10.09 8.72
N ARG A 180 12.01 9.65 7.79
CA ARG A 180 12.61 8.31 7.82
C ARG A 180 13.33 8.01 9.14
N LYS A 181 14.16 8.95 9.63
CA LYS A 181 14.91 8.79 10.88
C LYS A 181 13.98 8.71 12.09
N ILE A 182 12.87 9.46 12.07
CA ILE A 182 11.87 9.43 13.14
C ILE A 182 11.20 8.06 13.19
N VAL A 183 10.80 7.52 12.03
CA VAL A 183 10.15 6.21 11.93
C VAL A 183 11.10 5.08 12.32
N GLU A 184 12.35 5.12 11.85
CA GLU A 184 13.41 4.15 12.23
C GLU A 184 13.65 4.20 13.75
N PHE A 185 13.87 5.39 14.31
CA PHE A 185 14.08 5.59 15.74
C PHE A 185 12.91 5.08 16.59
N LEU A 186 11.67 5.42 16.21
CA LEU A 186 10.49 4.95 16.91
C LEU A 186 10.31 3.44 16.76
N GLY A 187 10.65 2.86 15.61
CA GLY A 187 10.61 1.42 15.38
C GLY A 187 11.56 0.66 16.29
N ASP A 188 12.80 1.14 16.39
CA ASP A 188 13.82 0.59 17.29
C ASP A 188 13.37 0.72 18.75
N TYR A 189 12.91 1.90 19.14
CA TYR A 189 12.41 2.18 20.48
C TYR A 189 11.22 1.28 20.87
N TRP A 190 10.24 1.10 19.98
CA TRP A 190 9.10 0.23 20.25
C TRP A 190 9.50 -1.24 20.29
N SER A 191 10.45 -1.67 19.45
CA SER A 191 11.00 -3.02 19.50
C SER A 191 11.69 -3.29 20.83
N SER A 192 12.51 -2.34 21.31
CA SER A 192 13.13 -2.37 22.64
C SER A 192 12.08 -2.48 23.76
N CYS A 193 11.03 -1.65 23.70
CA CYS A 193 9.93 -1.68 24.67
C CYS A 193 9.17 -3.02 24.65
N SER A 194 8.89 -3.57 23.47
CA SER A 194 8.21 -4.86 23.33
C SER A 194 9.04 -6.02 23.90
N GLN A 195 10.35 -6.03 23.68
CA GLN A 195 11.25 -7.03 24.27
C GLN A 195 11.27 -6.95 25.79
N LEU A 196 11.36 -5.73 26.34
CA LEU A 196 11.33 -5.49 27.77
C LEU A 196 9.99 -5.93 28.39
N LEU A 197 8.86 -5.59 27.75
CA LEU A 197 7.53 -6.04 28.17
C LEU A 197 7.42 -7.56 28.16
N LEU A 198 7.98 -8.23 27.16
CA LEU A 198 8.01 -9.68 27.09
C LEU A 198 8.79 -10.28 28.27
N GLN A 199 9.96 -9.74 28.61
CA GLN A 199 10.73 -10.19 29.76
C GLN A 199 9.98 -9.99 31.09
N LEU A 200 9.33 -8.84 31.28
CA LEU A 200 8.50 -8.60 32.47
C LEU A 200 7.32 -9.57 32.53
N LYS A 201 6.69 -9.91 31.39
CA LYS A 201 5.64 -10.93 31.33
C LYS A 201 6.19 -12.32 31.70
N LEU A 202 7.35 -12.71 31.18
CA LEU A 202 8.00 -13.98 31.54
C LEU A 202 8.32 -14.05 33.04
N MET A 203 8.78 -12.94 33.61
CA MET A 203 9.01 -12.83 35.05
C MET A 203 7.70 -12.95 35.84
N ALA A 204 6.63 -12.28 35.38
CA ALA A 204 5.30 -12.32 35.99
C ALA A 204 4.63 -13.70 35.96
N LEU A 205 5.06 -14.61 35.06
CA LEU A 205 4.59 -15.99 35.03
C LEU A 205 5.14 -16.82 36.21
N LYS A 206 6.37 -16.52 36.68
CA LYS A 206 7.02 -17.29 37.75
C LYS A 206 6.96 -16.58 39.11
N TYR A 207 7.05 -15.26 39.12
CA TYR A 207 7.09 -14.45 40.33
C TYR A 207 6.06 -13.33 40.26
N PRO A 208 5.40 -12.95 41.37
CA PRO A 208 4.60 -11.73 41.40
C PRO A 208 5.48 -10.51 41.11
N VAL A 209 5.15 -9.75 40.05
CA VAL A 209 5.86 -8.54 39.63
C VAL A 209 4.98 -7.32 39.84
N SER A 210 5.52 -6.29 40.47
CA SER A 210 4.91 -4.96 40.56
C SER A 210 5.79 -3.93 39.87
N VAL A 211 5.20 -3.04 39.08
CA VAL A 211 5.93 -1.99 38.37
C VAL A 211 5.59 -0.65 39.02
N LYS A 212 6.63 0.04 39.49
CA LYS A 212 6.52 1.41 40.02
C LYS A 212 7.17 2.36 39.04
N ILE A 213 6.49 3.45 38.72
CA ILE A 213 7.05 4.51 37.87
C ILE A 213 7.75 5.50 38.77
N ALA A 214 9.01 5.81 38.46
CA ALA A 214 9.71 6.86 39.17
C ALA A 214 9.06 8.22 38.82
N PRO A 215 8.78 9.08 39.80
CA PRO A 215 8.29 10.42 39.52
C PRO A 215 9.31 11.15 38.64
N SER A 216 8.81 11.81 37.59
CA SER A 216 9.63 12.60 36.68
C SER A 216 10.09 13.86 37.39
N GLU A 217 11.26 13.83 38.02
CA GLU A 217 11.94 15.04 38.48
C GLU A 217 12.48 15.82 37.27
N PRO A 218 12.55 17.16 37.33
CA PRO A 218 12.91 18.00 36.18
C PRO A 218 14.34 17.76 35.65
N SER A 219 15.22 17.12 36.43
CA SER A 219 16.61 16.82 36.07
C SER A 219 16.86 15.36 35.68
N ASN A 220 15.92 14.44 35.98
CA ASN A 220 16.13 13.01 35.82
C ASN A 220 15.07 12.37 34.92
N SER A 221 15.53 11.67 33.89
CA SER A 221 14.68 11.06 32.88
C SER A 221 13.76 10.00 33.50
N ALA A 222 12.46 10.07 33.23
CA ALA A 222 11.46 9.19 33.83
C ALA A 222 11.76 7.71 33.57
N GLY A 223 12.13 6.99 34.63
CA GLY A 223 12.37 5.55 34.61
C GLY A 223 11.23 4.75 35.26
N PHE A 224 11.37 3.43 35.28
CA PHE A 224 10.52 2.57 36.08
C PHE A 224 11.35 1.55 36.86
N THR A 225 10.81 1.12 37.99
CA THR A 225 11.35 0.05 38.81
C THR A 225 10.39 -1.14 38.79
N ALA A 226 10.84 -2.27 38.26
CA ALA A 226 10.12 -3.55 38.36
C ALA A 226 10.59 -4.31 39.59
N ILE A 227 9.66 -4.67 40.47
CA ILE A 227 9.93 -5.37 41.72
C ILE A 227 9.36 -6.78 41.62
N ALA A 228 10.23 -7.78 41.59
CA ALA A 228 9.89 -9.19 41.63
C ALA A 228 9.94 -9.71 43.06
N SER A 229 8.86 -10.37 43.49
CA SER A 229 8.77 -10.97 44.82
C SER A 229 9.18 -12.44 44.76
N VAL A 230 10.38 -12.75 45.25
CA VAL A 230 10.95 -14.10 45.28
C VAL A 230 10.75 -14.71 46.67
N MET A 231 10.04 -15.85 46.72
CA MET A 231 9.93 -16.64 47.94
C MET A 231 10.89 -17.83 47.89
N ILE A 232 11.59 -18.08 48.99
CA ILE A 232 12.53 -19.19 49.14
C ILE A 232 11.98 -20.12 50.23
N PRO A 233 11.19 -21.15 49.86
CA PRO A 233 10.49 -21.99 50.83
C PRO A 233 11.42 -22.74 51.78
N LYS A 234 12.56 -23.23 51.29
CA LYS A 234 13.54 -24.02 52.06
C LYS A 234 14.02 -23.28 53.32
N VAL A 235 14.29 -21.99 53.18
CA VAL A 235 14.83 -21.13 54.26
C VAL A 235 13.72 -20.26 54.90
N LYS A 236 12.45 -20.48 54.52
CA LYS A 236 11.27 -19.71 54.96
C LYS A 236 11.49 -18.20 54.90
N ALA A 237 11.94 -17.74 53.75
CA ALA A 237 12.36 -16.36 53.56
C ALA A 237 11.79 -15.74 52.28
N LYS A 238 11.79 -14.42 52.23
CA LYS A 238 11.28 -13.65 51.10
C LYS A 238 12.22 -12.49 50.79
N ALA A 239 12.60 -12.38 49.52
CA ALA A 239 13.38 -11.28 48.99
C ALA A 239 12.60 -10.57 47.87
N LEU A 240 12.73 -9.25 47.80
CA LEU A 240 12.20 -8.43 46.73
C LEU A 240 13.38 -7.94 45.89
N ILE A 241 13.42 -8.35 44.63
CA ILE A 241 14.46 -7.95 43.67
C ILE A 241 13.89 -6.81 42.84
N SER A 242 14.52 -5.65 42.91
CA SER A 242 14.12 -4.43 42.22
C SER A 242 15.08 -4.17 41.05
N PHE A 243 14.52 -4.05 39.85
CA PHE A 243 15.23 -3.66 38.64
C PHE A 243 14.80 -2.24 38.25
N THR A 244 15.70 -1.27 38.35
CA THR A 244 15.47 0.12 37.97
C THR A 244 16.06 0.40 36.59
N LEU A 245 15.20 0.88 35.69
CA LEU A 245 15.55 1.18 34.31
C LEU A 245 15.24 2.65 33.99
N ASP A 246 16.28 3.37 33.61
CA ASP A 246 16.19 4.76 33.15
C ASP A 246 15.70 4.83 31.69
N THR A 247 15.24 6.00 31.25
CA THR A 247 14.80 6.22 29.86
C THR A 247 15.88 5.87 28.82
N LYS A 248 17.15 6.12 29.14
CA LYS A 248 18.29 5.74 28.28
C LYS A 248 18.45 4.22 28.18
N THR A 249 18.23 3.51 29.28
CA THR A 249 18.28 2.05 29.33
C THR A 249 17.13 1.44 28.55
N ILE A 250 15.92 1.99 28.66
CA ILE A 250 14.74 1.52 27.93
C ILE A 250 14.90 1.70 26.42
N SER A 251 15.33 2.88 25.98
CA SER A 251 15.43 3.22 24.55
C SER A 251 16.51 2.47 23.79
N ARG A 252 17.50 1.90 24.49
CA ARG A 252 18.62 1.16 23.88
C ARG A 252 18.60 -0.34 24.23
N TRP A 253 17.50 -0.84 24.79
CA TRP A 253 17.40 -2.26 25.13
C TRP A 253 17.51 -3.10 23.85
N PRO A 254 18.33 -4.16 23.80
CA PRO A 254 19.07 -4.81 24.90
C PRO A 254 20.55 -4.46 25.01
N LEU A 255 21.05 -3.47 24.28
CA LEU A 255 22.45 -3.03 24.35
C LEU A 255 22.81 -2.45 25.73
N SER A 256 21.80 -2.05 26.50
CA SER A 256 21.87 -1.43 27.82
C SER A 256 21.60 -2.40 28.98
N VAL A 257 21.62 -3.73 28.77
CA VAL A 257 21.37 -4.70 29.86
C VAL A 257 22.32 -4.50 31.04
N GLY A 258 23.59 -4.18 30.77
CA GLY A 258 24.57 -3.89 31.81
C GLY A 258 24.38 -2.56 32.57
N SER A 259 23.50 -1.67 32.10
CA SER A 259 23.18 -0.41 32.79
C SER A 259 21.90 -0.48 33.61
N VAL A 260 21.34 -1.68 33.82
CA VAL A 260 20.21 -1.89 34.73
C VAL A 260 20.72 -1.80 36.17
N GLN A 261 20.08 -0.94 36.97
CA GLN A 261 20.38 -0.86 38.39
C GLN A 261 19.56 -1.92 39.12
N CYS A 262 20.23 -2.75 39.93
CA CYS A 262 19.61 -3.80 40.71
C CYS A 262 19.72 -3.51 42.19
N ASP A 263 18.61 -3.69 42.91
CA ASP A 263 18.56 -3.60 44.35
C ASP A 263 17.81 -4.82 44.92
N VAL A 264 18.21 -5.28 46.10
CA VAL A 264 17.58 -6.43 46.77
C VAL A 264 17.19 -6.02 48.18
N THR A 265 15.92 -6.20 48.51
CA THR A 265 15.41 -5.96 49.86
C THR A 265 14.87 -7.26 50.46
N VAL A 266 15.42 -7.65 51.61
CA VAL A 266 14.97 -8.86 52.32
C VAL A 266 13.73 -8.48 53.12
N ALA A 267 12.59 -9.09 52.79
CA ALA A 267 11.34 -8.83 53.50
C ALA A 267 11.29 -9.56 54.84
N TYR A 268 11.71 -10.83 54.87
CA TYR A 268 11.87 -11.62 56.10
C TYR A 268 12.72 -12.87 55.85
N GLY A 269 13.24 -13.45 56.93
CA GLY A 269 14.02 -14.69 56.94
C GLY A 269 15.53 -14.48 57.10
N PRO A 270 16.30 -15.54 57.38
CA PRO A 270 17.73 -15.45 57.71
C PRO A 270 18.60 -15.40 56.43
N ILE A 271 18.27 -14.51 55.50
CA ILE A 271 19.00 -14.34 54.23
C ILE A 271 19.73 -13.00 54.24
N GLN A 272 20.98 -13.01 53.78
CA GLN A 272 21.76 -11.80 53.58
C GLN A 272 21.51 -11.21 52.19
N ARG A 273 21.41 -9.88 52.10
CA ARG A 273 21.15 -9.15 50.85
C ARG A 273 22.27 -9.32 49.81
N ASP A 274 23.51 -9.16 50.24
CA ASP A 274 24.69 -9.07 49.37
C ASP A 274 24.94 -10.29 48.48
N PRO A 275 24.81 -11.56 48.96
CA PRO A 275 24.98 -12.72 48.08
C PRO A 275 23.91 -12.79 46.99
N ILE A 276 22.65 -12.41 47.30
CA ILE A 276 21.58 -12.37 46.30
C ILE A 276 21.88 -11.32 45.23
N LEU A 277 22.25 -10.12 45.68
CA LEU A 277 22.54 -9.00 44.80
C LEU A 277 23.73 -9.33 43.89
N LYS A 278 24.76 -9.97 44.43
CA LYS A 278 25.91 -10.43 43.65
C LYS A 278 25.51 -11.46 42.59
N ALA A 279 24.70 -12.48 42.95
CA ALA A 279 24.22 -13.47 42.00
C ALA A 279 23.39 -12.85 40.86
N VAL A 280 22.54 -11.87 41.18
CA VAL A 280 21.76 -11.11 40.17
C VAL A 280 22.69 -10.33 39.24
N LEU A 281 23.66 -9.60 39.79
CA LEU A 281 24.60 -8.80 39.00
C LEU A 281 25.52 -9.67 38.13
N ASP A 282 26.00 -10.80 38.66
CA ASP A 282 26.86 -11.74 37.94
C ASP A 282 26.10 -12.33 36.74
N ARG A 283 24.82 -12.71 36.91
CA ARG A 283 24.00 -13.22 35.81
C ARG A 283 23.69 -12.14 34.76
N LEU A 284 23.40 -10.91 35.19
CA LEU A 284 23.18 -9.80 34.27
C LEU A 284 24.46 -9.40 33.52
N GLY A 285 25.63 -9.51 34.15
CA GLY A 285 26.92 -9.28 33.50
C GLY A 285 27.28 -10.32 32.43
N GLN A 286 26.70 -11.53 32.53
CA GLN A 286 26.84 -12.59 31.52
C GLN A 286 25.85 -12.44 30.35
N ALA A 287 24.83 -11.58 30.49
CA ALA A 287 23.81 -11.41 29.47
C ALA A 287 24.35 -10.54 28.32
N ASN A 288 24.45 -11.14 27.13
CA ASN A 288 24.85 -10.44 25.91
C ASN A 288 23.61 -9.99 25.11
N PRO A 289 23.73 -8.97 24.24
CA PRO A 289 22.61 -8.52 23.39
C PRO A 289 22.00 -9.64 22.52
N GLY A 290 22.80 -10.65 22.14
CA GLY A 290 22.34 -11.83 21.40
C GLY A 290 21.76 -12.96 22.26
N ASN A 291 21.93 -12.90 23.59
CA ASN A 291 21.39 -13.87 24.55
C ASN A 291 20.75 -13.15 25.73
N ASN A 292 19.84 -12.22 25.42
CA ASN A 292 19.10 -11.42 26.37
C ASN A 292 17.74 -12.05 26.73
N HIS A 293 17.38 -13.18 26.12
CA HIS A 293 16.06 -13.76 26.31
C HIS A 293 15.90 -14.18 27.78
N ALA A 294 14.83 -13.72 28.44
CA ALA A 294 14.53 -14.01 29.83
C ALA A 294 15.62 -13.66 30.87
N CYS A 295 16.58 -12.78 30.57
CA CYS A 295 17.71 -12.49 31.47
C CYS A 295 17.28 -12.03 32.88
N LEU A 296 16.19 -11.25 33.00
CA LEU A 296 15.65 -10.82 34.29
C LEU A 296 15.08 -11.99 35.11
N LEU A 297 14.42 -12.93 34.43
CA LEU A 297 13.87 -14.13 35.06
C LEU A 297 14.99 -15.05 35.52
N GLU A 298 15.99 -15.27 34.67
CA GLU A 298 17.16 -16.10 34.99
C GLU A 298 17.98 -15.53 36.14
N ALA A 299 18.13 -14.20 36.21
CA ALA A 299 18.75 -13.55 37.35
C ALA A 299 17.97 -13.81 38.66
N CYS A 300 16.63 -13.80 38.62
CA CYS A 300 15.81 -14.17 39.77
C CYS A 300 15.95 -15.66 40.14
N THR A 301 16.15 -16.56 39.17
CA THR A 301 16.30 -17.99 39.46
C THR A 301 17.67 -18.32 40.04
N GLU A 302 18.74 -17.77 39.47
CA GLU A 302 20.11 -17.94 39.96
C GLU A 302 20.24 -17.44 41.42
N ALA A 303 19.59 -16.31 41.70
CA ALA A 303 19.49 -15.76 43.04
C ALA A 303 18.82 -16.71 44.05
N MET A 304 17.87 -17.55 43.61
CA MET A 304 17.28 -18.58 44.49
C MET A 304 18.20 -19.78 44.66
N ASP A 305 18.87 -20.21 43.60
CA ASP A 305 19.68 -21.43 43.60
C ASP A 305 20.90 -21.29 44.51
N GLN A 306 21.50 -20.10 44.63
CA GLN A 306 22.60 -19.85 45.57
C GLN A 306 22.21 -19.92 47.06
N ILE A 307 20.93 -19.89 47.37
CA ILE A 307 20.40 -19.88 48.75
C ILE A 307 19.67 -21.20 49.06
N SER A 308 19.53 -22.08 48.07
CA SER A 308 18.80 -23.36 48.13
C SER A 308 19.65 -24.49 48.68
#